data_AF-A0A524D2L0-F1
#
_entry.id   AF-A0A524D2L0-F1
#
_cell.length_a   1.000
_cell.length_b   1.000
_cell.length_c   1.000
_cell.angle_alpha   90.00
_cell.angle_beta   90.00
_cell.angle_gamma   90.00
#
_symmetry.space_group_name_H-M   'P 1'
#
loop_
_entity.id
_entity.type
_entity.pdbx_description
1 polymer ?
#
loop_
_entity_poly.entity_id
_entity_poly.type
_entity_poly.pdbx_seq_one_letter_code
_entity_poly.pdbx_strand_id
1 'polypeptide(L)' 'EYYCPGCFTLLEAESVPPAYPLVFNFLPEIDVFYEEWLGKKAPDK' A
#
# COMPACT_ATOMS: atom_id res chain seq x y z
N GLU A 1 12.01 -7.07 6.74
CA GLU A 1 11.42 -6.02 7.59
C GLU A 1 11.66 -4.67 6.92
N TYR A 2 10.60 -3.86 6.78
CA TYR A 2 10.64 -2.55 6.14
C TYR A 2 10.27 -1.48 7.17
N TYR A 3 11.16 -0.50 7.35
CA TYR A 3 11.02 0.53 8.38
C TYR A 3 10.87 1.92 7.75
N CYS A 4 10.10 2.79 8.41
CA CYS A 4 10.05 4.21 8.06
C CYS A 4 11.38 4.90 8.41
N PRO A 5 12.04 5.62 7.48
CA PRO A 5 13.34 6.26 7.75
C PRO A 5 13.26 7.46 8.69
N GLY A 6 12.08 8.06 8.92
CA GLY A 6 11.92 9.22 9.79
C GLY A 6 11.68 8.86 11.26
N CYS A 7 10.94 7.79 11.53
CA CYS A 7 10.49 7.44 12.88
C CYS A 7 10.77 5.99 13.30
N PHE A 8 11.37 5.16 12.43
CA PHE A 8 11.68 3.76 12.69
C PHE A 8 10.48 2.86 13.02
N THR A 9 9.25 3.29 12.68
CA THR A 9 8.09 2.40 12.73
C THR A 9 8.28 1.22 11.77
N LEU A 10 8.04 -0.01 12.25
CA LEU A 10 7.97 -1.22 11.41
C LEU A 10 6.70 -1.16 10.55
N LEU A 11 6.85 -1.09 9.24
CA LEU A 11 5.75 -0.97 8.28
C LEU A 11 5.30 -2.33 7.75
N GLU A 12 6.25 -3.24 7.49
CA GLU A 12 5.97 -4.55 6.89
C GLU A 12 7.06 -5.57 7.24
N ALA A 13 6.69 -6.84 7.34
CA ALA A 13 7.62 -7.95 7.56
C ALA A 13 7.31 -9.12 6.63
N GLU A 14 8.20 -9.36 5.67
CA GLU A 14 8.09 -10.47 4.73
C GLU A 14 8.88 -11.70 5.23
N SER A 15 8.24 -12.87 5.21
CA SER A 15 8.87 -14.17 5.49
C SER A 15 8.91 -15.00 4.22
N VAL A 16 9.84 -14.67 3.32
CA VAL A 16 9.98 -15.26 1.98
C VAL A 16 11.35 -15.94 1.79
N PRO A 17 11.46 -16.91 0.87
CA PRO A 17 12.75 -17.54 0.55
C PRO A 17 13.80 -16.53 0.02
N PRO A 18 15.10 -16.89 0.02
CA PRO A 18 16.14 -16.08 -0.60
C PRO A 18 15.86 -15.82 -2.08
N ALA A 19 16.17 -14.60 -2.54
CA ALA A 19 15.93 -14.11 -3.90
C ALA A 19 14.46 -14.03 -4.35
N TYR A 20 13.50 -14.24 -3.45
CA TYR A 20 12.11 -13.93 -3.73
C TYR A 20 11.96 -12.42 -3.99
N PRO A 21 11.19 -12.01 -5.02
CA PRO A 21 11.00 -10.60 -5.31
C PRO A 21 10.21 -9.90 -4.20
N LEU A 22 10.35 -8.57 -4.13
CA LEU A 22 9.53 -7.74 -3.25
C LEU A 22 8.04 -7.94 -3.56
N VAL A 23 7.22 -8.08 -2.52
CA VAL A 23 5.78 -8.25 -2.71
C VAL A 23 5.12 -6.89 -2.85
N PHE A 24 4.51 -6.64 -4.00
CA PHE A 24 3.62 -5.50 -4.18
C PHE A 24 2.23 -5.85 -3.64
N ASN A 25 2.02 -5.58 -2.34
CA ASN A 25 0.88 -6.11 -1.59
C ASN A 25 -0.49 -5.61 -2.05
N PHE A 26 -0.60 -4.36 -2.51
CA PHE A 26 -1.91 -3.78 -2.82
C PHE A 26 -1.87 -2.66 -3.86
N LEU A 27 -2.78 -2.72 -4.82
CA LEU A 27 -3.05 -1.69 -5.82
C LEU A 27 -4.55 -1.33 -5.78
N PRO A 28 -4.97 -0.37 -4.95
CA PRO A 28 -6.37 0.04 -4.91
C PRO A 28 -6.77 0.89 -6.12
N GLU A 29 -7.96 0.64 -6.64
CA GLU A 29 -8.64 1.54 -7.57
C GLU A 29 -9.33 2.67 -6.77
N ILE A 30 -8.57 3.73 -6.50
CA ILE A 30 -9.03 4.85 -5.66
C ILE A 30 -10.23 5.56 -6.30
N ASP A 31 -10.24 5.75 -7.61
CA ASP A 31 -11.33 6.44 -8.31
C ASP A 31 -12.65 5.68 -8.14
N VAL A 32 -12.65 4.36 -8.40
CA VAL A 32 -13.82 3.49 -8.20
C VAL A 32 -14.28 3.49 -6.75
N PHE A 33 -13.34 3.36 -5.80
CA PHE A 33 -13.67 3.36 -4.38
C PHE A 33 -14.39 4.64 -3.95
N TYR A 34 -13.93 5.81 -4.40
CA TYR A 34 -14.56 7.07 -4.02
C TYR A 34 -15.84 7.34 -4.80
N GLU A 35 -15.80 7.23 -6.13
CA GLU A 35 -16.88 7.72 -6.99
C GLU A 35 -18.06 6.75 -7.05
N GLU A 36 -17.78 5.45 -7.20
CA GLU A 36 -18.83 4.45 -7.35
C GLU A 36 -19.32 3.90 -6.00
N TRP A 37 -18.40 3.63 -5.07
CA TRP A 37 -18.79 2.95 -3.82
C TRP A 37 -19.21 3.96 -2.76
N LEU A 38 -18.48 5.07 -2.61
CA LEU A 38 -18.78 6.10 -1.61
C LEU A 38 -19.65 7.23 -2.15
N GLY A 39 -19.82 7.35 -3.48
CA GLY A 39 -20.54 8.47 -4.10
C GLY A 39 -19.89 9.83 -3.85
N LYS A 40 -18.57 9.85 -3.64
CA LYS A 40 -17.79 11.06 -3.35
C LYS A 40 -16.79 11.32 -4.47
N LYS A 41 -16.50 12.59 -4.73
CA LYS A 41 -15.40 12.95 -5.64
C LYS A 41 -14.08 12.43 -5.06
N ALA A 42 -13.26 11.77 -5.87
CA ALA A 42 -11.91 11.38 -5.49
C ALA A 42 -11.04 12.63 -5.19
N PRO A 43 -10.10 12.54 -4.23
CA PRO A 43 -9.14 13.61 -3.99
C PRO A 43 -8.19 13.81 -5.20
N ASP A 44 -7.82 15.06 -5.48
CA ASP A 44 -6.86 15.38 -6.55
C ASP A 44 -5.44 14.87 -6.18
N LYS A 45 -4.68 14.41 -7.19
CA LYS A 45 -3.34 13.81 -7.05
C LYS A 45 -2.26 14.82 -6.66
#